data_AF-A0A6A1QDD5-F1
#
_entry.id   AF-A0A6A1QDD5-F1
#
_cell.length_a   1.000
_cell.length_b   1.000
_cell.length_c   1.000
_cell.angle_alpha   90.00
_cell.angle_beta   90.00
_cell.angle_gamma   90.00
#
_symmetry.space_group_name_H-M   'P 1'
#
loop_
_entity.id
_entity.type
_entity.pdbx_description
1 polymer ?
#
loop_
_entity_poly.entity_id
_entity_poly.type
_entity_poly.pdbx_seq_one_letter_code
_entity_poly.pdbx_strand_id
1 'polypeptide(L)'
;MVSEKWVSAILLLQLRYTGCGFCEKVLVWPCDMSHWLNLKVILEKLTKRGYEVTVLVSPQNLIMDHNKPSTLNFEVVPVPQDRETAENTLNDFSDLSVNVMTSLSP
;
A
#
# COMPACT_ATOMS: atom_id res chain seq x y z
N MET A 1 40.25 -13.72 -34.33
CA MET A 1 40.46 -14.13 -32.92
C MET A 1 40.24 -12.88 -32.06
N VAL A 2 39.10 -12.79 -31.38
CA VAL A 2 38.78 -11.60 -30.55
C VAL A 2 39.75 -11.59 -29.38
N SER A 3 40.45 -10.48 -29.15
CA SER A 3 41.43 -10.38 -28.06
C SER A 3 40.75 -10.60 -26.71
N GLU A 4 41.36 -11.38 -25.82
CA GLU A 4 40.81 -11.74 -24.49
C GLU A 4 40.37 -10.51 -23.68
N LYS A 5 41.06 -9.38 -23.87
CA LYS A 5 40.72 -8.08 -23.26
C LYS A 5 39.34 -7.56 -23.70
N TRP A 6 38.97 -7.77 -24.96
CA TRP A 6 37.69 -7.35 -25.51
C TRP A 6 36.56 -8.28 -25.06
N VAL A 7 36.83 -9.58 -24.96
CA VAL A 7 35.87 -10.54 -24.39
C VAL A 7 35.59 -10.21 -22.93
N SER A 8 36.63 -9.90 -22.15
CA SER A 8 36.49 -9.46 -20.75
C SER A 8 35.75 -8.12 -20.62
N ALA A 9 36.06 -7.13 -21.47
CA ALA A 9 35.36 -5.85 -21.47
C ALA A 9 33.87 -6.00 -21.80
N ILE A 10 33.52 -6.85 -22.78
CA ILE A 10 32.12 -7.14 -23.14
C ILE A 10 31.42 -7.88 -22.00
N LEU A 11 32.07 -8.85 -21.37
CA LEU A 11 31.50 -9.58 -20.23
C LEU A 11 31.24 -8.65 -19.04
N LEU A 12 32.17 -7.75 -18.71
CA LEU A 12 31.99 -6.76 -17.65
C LEU A 12 30.89 -5.75 -17.98
N LEU A 13 30.78 -5.34 -19.25
CA LEU A 13 29.70 -4.47 -19.70
C LEU A 13 28.34 -5.17 -19.57
N GLN A 14 28.23 -6.43 -20.01
CA GLN A 14 27.02 -7.22 -19.84
C GLN A 14 26.67 -7.40 -18.35
N LEU A 15 27.66 -7.70 -17.49
CA LEU A 15 27.44 -7.88 -16.05
C LEU A 15 26.95 -6.59 -15.34
N ARG A 16 27.37 -5.41 -15.82
CA ARG A 16 26.87 -4.11 -15.33
C ARG A 16 25.42 -3.87 -15.74
N TYR A 17 25.03 -4.28 -16.94
CA TYR A 17 23.66 -4.12 -17.46
C TYR A 17 22.69 -5.19 -16.96
N THR A 18 23.17 -6.39 -16.62
CA THR A 18 22.33 -7.47 -16.07
C THR A 18 22.06 -7.33 -14.57
N GLY A 19 22.66 -6.33 -13.91
CA GLY A 19 22.64 -6.17 -12.46
C GLY A 19 21.47 -5.37 -11.88
N CYS A 20 20.54 -4.87 -12.69
CA CYS A 20 19.37 -4.14 -12.18
C CYS A 20 18.09 -4.86 -12.61
N GLY A 21 17.75 -5.94 -11.90
CA GLY A 21 16.35 -6.31 -11.83
C GLY A 21 15.63 -5.12 -11.19
N PHE A 22 14.78 -4.43 -11.96
CA PHE A 22 13.99 -3.28 -11.53
C PHE A 22 13.02 -3.70 -10.40
N CYS A 23 13.54 -3.90 -9.19
CA CYS A 23 12.77 -4.10 -7.97
C CYS A 23 12.42 -2.73 -7.37
N GLU A 24 12.23 -1.72 -8.22
CA GLU A 24 11.91 -0.36 -7.83
C GLU A 24 10.41 -0.20 -7.57
N LYS A 25 9.58 -1.09 -8.12
CA LYS A 25 8.13 -1.07 -7.95
C LYS A 25 7.68 -2.00 -6.84
N VAL A 26 7.02 -1.43 -5.83
CA VAL A 26 6.48 -2.18 -4.69
C VAL A 26 4.96 -2.04 -4.70
N LEU A 27 4.26 -3.16 -4.89
CA LEU A 27 2.81 -3.25 -4.76
C LEU A 27 2.46 -3.77 -3.37
N VAL A 28 1.52 -3.11 -2.69
CA VAL A 28 1.17 -3.43 -1.31
C VAL A 28 -0.34 -3.54 -1.16
N TRP A 29 -0.80 -4.64 -0.58
CA TRP A 29 -2.19 -4.83 -0.14
C TRP A 29 -2.25 -4.79 1.40
N PRO A 30 -2.49 -3.62 2.01
CA PRO A 30 -2.55 -3.49 3.46
C PRO A 30 -3.84 -4.07 4.06
N CYS A 31 -3.75 -4.43 5.34
CA CYS A 31 -4.91 -4.59 6.20
C CYS A 31 -5.24 -3.25 6.87
N ASP A 32 -6.52 -3.04 7.19
CA ASP A 32 -7.03 -1.77 7.68
C ASP A 32 -6.61 -1.45 9.14
N MET A 33 -6.90 -0.22 9.54
CA MET A 33 -6.70 0.31 10.90
C MET A 33 -5.24 0.39 11.36
N SER A 34 -4.92 -0.16 12.54
CA SER A 34 -3.60 -0.04 13.17
C SER A 34 -2.49 -0.66 12.32
N HIS A 35 -2.80 -1.72 11.58
CA HIS A 35 -1.88 -2.36 10.66
C HIS A 35 -1.46 -1.40 9.54
N TRP A 36 -2.41 -0.66 8.97
CA TRP A 36 -2.14 0.37 7.98
C TRP A 36 -1.25 1.49 8.53
N LEU A 37 -1.52 2.00 9.74
CA LEU A 37 -0.73 3.08 10.33
C LEU A 37 0.75 2.71 10.47
N ASN A 38 1.03 1.48 10.91
CA ASN A 38 2.40 0.99 11.01
C ASN A 38 3.04 0.81 9.63
N LEU A 39 2.29 0.27 8.67
CA LEU A 39 2.79 0.03 7.33
C LEU A 39 3.08 1.34 6.59
N LYS A 40 2.22 2.36 6.74
CA LYS A 40 2.36 3.67 6.11
C LYS A 40 3.74 4.29 6.35
N VAL A 41 4.25 4.23 7.58
CA VAL A 41 5.57 4.75 7.94
C VAL A 41 6.70 4.05 7.17
N ILE A 42 6.55 2.74 6.94
CA ILE A 42 7.53 1.94 6.19
C ILE A 42 7.47 2.31 4.71
N LEU A 43 6.26 2.41 4.14
CA LEU A 43 6.06 2.73 2.72
C LEU A 43 6.54 4.14 2.37
N GLU A 44 6.32 5.12 3.25
CA GLU A 44 6.85 6.48 3.08
C GLU A 44 8.39 6.49 3.07
N LYS A 45 9.04 5.65 3.90
CA LYS A 45 10.50 5.50 3.89
C LYS A 45 11.00 4.84 2.61
N LEU A 46 10.29 3.84 2.09
CA LEU A 46 10.63 3.22 0.80
C LEU A 46 10.52 4.22 -0.34
N THR A 47 9.46 5.03 -0.35
CA THR A 47 9.27 6.04 -1.40
C THR A 47 10.37 7.11 -1.35
N LYS A 48 10.76 7.55 -0.15
CA LYS A 48 11.92 8.46 0.03
C LYS A 48 13.26 7.87 -0.46
N ARG A 49 13.38 6.55 -0.52
CA ARG A 49 14.57 5.84 -1.05
C ARG A 49 14.55 5.69 -2.57
N GLY A 50 13.53 6.19 -3.26
CA GLY A 50 13.40 6.13 -4.71
C GLY A 50 12.57 4.93 -5.23
N TYR A 51 11.93 4.17 -4.34
CA TYR A 51 11.02 3.10 -4.76
C TYR A 51 9.65 3.69 -5.14
N GLU A 52 9.09 3.23 -6.24
CA GLU A 52 7.71 3.50 -6.66
C GLU A 52 6.77 2.57 -5.89
N VAL A 53 6.08 3.11 -4.88
CA VAL A 53 5.15 2.33 -4.06
C VAL A 53 3.71 2.58 -4.52
N THR A 54 2.99 1.49 -4.80
CA THR A 54 1.55 1.48 -5.09
C THR A 54 0.81 0.70 -4.02
N VAL A 55 -0.18 1.32 -3.42
CA VAL A 55 -1.00 0.76 -2.36
C VAL A 55 -2.39 0.49 -2.90
N LEU A 56 -2.82 -0.75 -2.78
CA LEU A 56 -4.17 -1.15 -3.14
C LEU A 56 -5.13 -0.85 -1.99
N VAL A 57 -6.24 -0.19 -2.28
CA VAL A 57 -7.22 0.25 -1.29
C VAL A 57 -8.62 -0.19 -1.73
N SER A 58 -9.43 -0.65 -0.78
CA SER A 58 -10.85 -0.91 -1.01
C SER A 58 -11.66 0.39 -0.94
N PRO A 59 -12.68 0.60 -1.79
CA PRO A 59 -13.55 1.79 -1.75
C PRO A 59 -14.25 1.97 -0.40
N GLN A 60 -14.47 0.88 0.35
CA GLN A 60 -15.08 0.92 1.68
C GLN A 60 -14.12 1.42 2.79
N ASN A 61 -12.86 1.69 2.47
CA ASN A 61 -11.85 2.02 3.48
C ASN A 61 -12.12 3.40 4.08
N LEU A 62 -12.28 3.44 5.40
CA LEU A 62 -12.61 4.66 6.14
C LEU A 62 -11.37 5.44 6.59
N ILE A 63 -10.21 4.79 6.61
CA ILE A 63 -8.98 5.29 7.23
C ILE A 63 -7.99 5.77 6.17
N MET A 64 -7.97 5.13 5.01
CA MET A 64 -7.19 5.57 3.86
C MET A 64 -7.99 6.58 3.03
N ASP A 65 -7.65 7.86 3.20
CA ASP A 65 -8.13 8.92 2.31
C ASP A 65 -7.27 8.96 1.03
N HIS A 66 -7.73 8.25 0.00
CA HIS A 66 -7.08 8.16 -1.30
C HIS A 66 -7.29 9.41 -2.17
N ASN A 67 -8.17 10.34 -1.77
CA ASN A 67 -8.43 11.59 -2.49
C ASN A 67 -7.47 12.72 -2.09
N LYS A 68 -6.73 12.55 -1.00
CA LYS A 68 -5.74 13.53 -0.54
C LYS A 68 -4.39 13.34 -1.22
N PRO A 69 -3.66 14.44 -1.49
CA PRO A 69 -2.31 14.34 -2.02
C PRO A 69 -1.43 13.58 -1.02
N SER A 70 -0.80 12.51 -1.51
CA SER A 70 0.08 11.63 -0.74
C SER A 70 1.33 11.32 -1.55
N THR A 71 2.42 11.02 -0.85
CA THR A 71 3.66 10.51 -1.47
C THR A 71 3.47 9.09 -2.03
N LEU A 72 2.44 8.37 -1.58
CA LEU A 72 2.10 7.01 -2.01
C LEU A 72 1.08 7.06 -3.16
N ASN A 73 1.25 6.20 -4.16
CA ASN A 73 0.23 5.98 -5.18
C ASN A 73 -0.84 5.05 -4.61
N PHE A 74 -2.11 5.41 -4.79
CA PHE A 74 -3.25 4.58 -4.37
C PHE A 74 -4.01 4.10 -5.60
N GLU A 75 -4.36 2.82 -5.61
CA GLU A 75 -5.21 2.22 -6.63
C GLU A 75 -6.41 1.56 -5.95
N VAL A 76 -7.61 1.98 -6.35
CA VAL A 76 -8.87 1.53 -5.76
C VAL A 76 -9.30 0.24 -6.43
N VAL A 77 -9.41 -0.84 -5.67
CA VAL A 77 -9.85 -2.13 -6.19
C VAL A 77 -11.37 -2.22 -6.12
N PRO A 78 -12.05 -2.57 -7.23
CA PRO A 78 -13.50 -2.62 -7.26
C PRO A 78 -14.02 -3.72 -6.34
N VAL A 79 -14.77 -3.32 -5.33
CA VAL A 79 -15.48 -4.21 -4.39
C VAL A 79 -16.95 -3.77 -4.40
N PRO A 80 -17.92 -4.69 -4.25
CA PRO A 80 -19.35 -4.34 -4.28
C PRO A 80 -19.79 -3.36 -3.20
N GLN A 81 -19.01 -3.22 -2.13
CA GLN A 81 -19.33 -2.44 -0.96
C GLN A 81 -18.69 -1.05 -1.04
N ASP A 82 -19.51 -0.03 -0.88
CA ASP A 82 -19.12 1.36 -0.92
C ASP A 82 -18.80 1.91 0.48
N ARG A 83 -18.24 3.13 0.51
CA ARG A 83 -17.80 3.80 1.73
C ARG A 83 -18.97 4.15 2.65
N GLU A 84 -20.10 4.59 2.09
CA GLU A 84 -21.27 5.00 2.88
C GLU A 84 -21.87 3.81 3.64
N THR A 85 -21.99 2.65 2.99
CA THR A 85 -22.43 1.42 3.63
C THR A 85 -21.54 1.03 4.83
N ALA A 86 -20.22 1.19 4.71
CA ALA A 86 -19.29 0.91 5.81
C ALA A 86 -19.42 1.92 6.96
N GLU A 87 -19.59 3.22 6.66
CA GLU A 87 -19.81 4.26 7.67
C GLU A 87 -21.12 4.04 8.43
N ASN A 88 -22.21 3.73 7.71
CA ASN A 88 -23.51 3.43 8.32
C ASN A 88 -23.43 2.22 9.26
N THR A 89 -22.75 1.15 8.85
CA THR A 89 -22.58 -0.05 9.69
C THR A 89 -21.83 0.25 11.00
N LEU A 90 -20.81 1.11 10.96
CA LEU A 90 -20.08 1.52 12.17
C LEU A 90 -20.91 2.44 13.08
N ASN A 91 -21.71 3.32 12.49
CA ASN A 91 -22.62 4.19 13.23
C ASN A 91 -23.70 3.35 13.93
N ASP A 92 -24.28 2.37 13.25
CA ASP A 92 -25.26 1.44 13.82
C ASP A 92 -24.67 0.63 14.98
N PHE A 93 -23.44 0.13 14.83
CA PHE A 93 -22.74 -0.56 15.92
C PHE A 93 -22.49 0.36 17.12
N SER A 94 -22.11 1.60 16.86
CA SER A 94 -21.88 2.60 17.90
C SER A 94 -23.18 2.92 18.64
N ASP A 95 -24.28 3.13 17.90
CA ASP A 95 -25.62 3.37 18.45
C ASP A 95 -26.09 2.20 19.30
N LEU A 96 -25.93 0.97 18.80
CA LEU A 96 -26.21 -0.26 19.54
C LEU A 96 -25.42 -0.29 20.86
N SER A 97 -24.13 0.04 20.83
CA SER A 97 -23.30 0.02 22.04
C SER A 97 -23.74 1.04 23.09
N VAL A 98 -24.12 2.26 22.67
CA VAL A 98 -24.52 3.32 23.62
C VAL A 98 -25.95 3.15 24.13
N ASN A 99 -26.85 2.57 23.34
CA ASN A 99 -28.26 2.45 23.68
C ASN A 99 -28.63 1.09 24.30
N VAL A 100 -28.04 -0.01 23.82
CA VAL A 100 -28.35 -1.36 24.33
C VAL A 100 -27.51 -1.69 25.55
N MET A 101 -26.23 -1.33 25.57
CA MET A 101 -25.34 -1.68 26.69
C MET A 101 -25.68 -0.89 27.97
N THR A 102 -26.16 0.35 27.84
CA THR A 102 -26.73 1.13 28.96
C THR A 102 -28.03 0.54 29.48
N SER A 103 -28.86 -0.06 28.62
CA SER A 103 -30.10 -0.73 29.03
C SER A 103 -29.90 -2.09 29.71
N LEU A 104 -28.70 -2.67 29.60
CA LEU A 104 -28.28 -3.92 30.25
C LEU A 104 -27.54 -3.72 31.58
N SER A 105 -27.37 -2.46 32.00
CA SER A 105 -26.82 -2.13 33.32
C SER A 105 -27.88 -2.47 34.40
N PRO A 106 -27.55 -3.28 35.42
CA PRO A 106 -28.50 -3.68 36.47
C PRO A 106 -28.95 -2.51 37.36
#